data_AF-A0A8I6WW10-F1
#
_entry.id   AF-A0A8I6WW10-F1
#
_cell.length_a   1.000
_cell.length_b   1.000
_cell.length_c   1.000
_cell.angle_alpha   90.00
_cell.angle_beta   90.00
_cell.angle_gamma   90.00
#
_symmetry.space_group_name_H-M   'P 1'
#
loop_
_entity.id
_entity.type
_entity.pdbx_description
1 polymer ?
#
loop_
_entity_poly.entity_id
_entity_poly.type
_entity_poly.pdbx_seq_one_letter_code
_entity_poly.pdbx_strand_id
1 'polypeptide(L)'
;MEVAVVSVSQGAIGFVIAKLGDLLAGKYKLLKGAKGEIMFLKAELESMRAFLERMSEAEEEPDKQAKLWTNEVRDLSYDIEDSVDEFMLLVECVGTNLVISA
;
A
#
# COMPACT_ATOMS: atom_id res chain seq x y z
N MET A 1 -18.83 -15.40 -15.60
CA MET A 1 -18.92 -14.94 -14.20
C MET A 1 -17.71 -14.05 -14.00
N GLU A 2 -17.77 -12.85 -14.56
CA GLU A 2 -16.65 -11.92 -14.78
C GLU A 2 -16.79 -10.72 -13.83
N VAL A 3 -17.06 -10.99 -12.55
CA VAL A 3 -17.24 -9.95 -11.53
C VAL A 3 -16.48 -10.28 -10.24
N ALA A 4 -15.79 -11.42 -10.19
CA ALA A 4 -15.14 -11.92 -8.97
C ALA A 4 -13.69 -11.46 -8.82
N VAL A 5 -13.12 -10.83 -9.85
CA VAL A 5 -11.76 -10.30 -9.83
C VAL A 5 -11.83 -8.77 -9.71
N VAL A 6 -12.42 -8.27 -8.62
CA VAL A 6 -11.75 -7.12 -7.98
C VAL A 6 -10.34 -7.65 -7.74
N SER A 7 -9.41 -7.28 -8.63
CA SER A 7 -8.16 -8.00 -8.76
C SER A 7 -7.48 -8.04 -7.41
N VAL A 8 -6.98 -9.21 -7.00
CA VAL A 8 -6.27 -9.36 -5.71
C VAL A 8 -5.22 -8.26 -5.53
N SER A 9 -4.61 -7.84 -6.64
CA SER A 9 -3.74 -6.67 -6.77
C SER A 9 -4.39 -5.34 -6.35
N GLN A 10 -5.59 -5.00 -6.85
CA GLN A 10 -6.34 -3.81 -6.42
C GLN A 10 -6.73 -3.86 -4.93
N GLY A 11 -7.04 -5.06 -4.42
CA GLY A 11 -7.32 -5.25 -2.99
C GLY A 11 -6.08 -4.98 -2.13
N ALA A 12 -4.96 -5.60 -2.47
CA ALA A 12 -3.68 -5.44 -1.76
C ALA A 12 -3.21 -3.98 -1.78
N ILE A 13 -3.18 -3.34 -2.95
CA ILE A 13 -2.73 -1.95 -3.05
C ILE A 13 -3.67 -0.99 -2.30
N GLY A 14 -4.98 -1.24 -2.34
CA GLY A 14 -5.97 -0.46 -1.59
C GLY A 14 -5.76 -0.57 -0.08
N PHE A 15 -5.41 -1.76 0.40
CA PHE A 15 -5.10 -2.00 1.81
C PHE A 15 -3.86 -1.23 2.27
N VAL A 16 -2.78 -1.25 1.48
CA VAL A 16 -1.55 -0.49 1.78
C VAL A 16 -1.83 1.01 1.79
N ILE A 17 -2.57 1.54 0.81
CA ILE A 17 -2.96 2.96 0.76
C ILE A 17 -3.70 3.39 2.04
N ALA A 18 -4.59 2.53 2.56
CA ALA A 18 -5.31 2.79 3.79
C ALA A 18 -4.37 2.87 5.01
N LYS A 19 -3.43 1.92 5.14
CA LYS A 19 -2.40 1.92 6.19
C LYS A 19 -1.54 3.18 6.15
N LEU A 20 -1.10 3.62 4.96
CA LEU A 20 -0.35 4.87 4.81
C LEU A 20 -1.20 6.09 5.20
N GLY A 21 -2.50 6.08 4.90
CA GLY A 21 -3.45 7.10 5.36
C GLY A 21 -3.51 7.20 6.88
N ASP A 22 -3.51 6.06 7.57
CA ASP A 22 -3.49 5.97 9.03
C ASP A 22 -2.20 6.53 9.65
N LEU A 23 -1.04 6.25 9.03
CA LEU A 23 0.24 6.85 9.41
C LEU A 23 0.19 8.38 9.29
N LEU A 24 -0.39 8.90 8.21
CA LEU A 24 -0.50 10.34 7.94
C LEU A 24 -1.53 11.06 8.81
N ALA A 25 -2.57 10.35 9.26
CA ALA A 25 -3.63 10.87 10.12
C ALA A 25 -3.15 11.23 11.54
N GLY A 26 -1.86 10.98 11.85
CA GLY A 26 -1.25 11.36 13.13
C GLY A 26 -1.50 10.36 14.24
N LYS A 27 -1.97 9.15 13.93
CA LYS A 27 -1.99 8.01 14.87
C LYS A 27 -0.58 7.71 15.42
N TYR A 28 0.45 8.09 14.67
CA TYR A 28 1.86 7.88 14.99
C TYR A 28 2.66 9.20 14.98
N LYS A 29 3.64 9.34 15.87
CA LYS A 29 4.54 10.51 15.91
C LYS A 29 5.64 10.37 14.86
N LEU A 30 5.34 10.79 13.63
CA LEU A 30 6.29 10.76 12.51
C LEU A 30 7.20 12.00 12.48
N LEU A 31 8.47 11.80 12.12
CA LEU A 31 9.35 12.90 11.74
C LEU A 31 8.85 13.57 10.44
N LYS A 32 9.07 14.88 10.30
CA LYS A 32 8.60 15.65 9.13
C LYS A 32 9.09 15.07 7.80
N GLY A 33 10.33 14.56 7.76
CA GLY A 33 10.88 13.87 6.59
C GLY A 33 10.10 12.60 6.24
N ALA A 34 9.88 11.72 7.22
CA ALA A 34 9.10 10.49 7.04
C ALA A 34 7.67 10.76 6.56
N LYS A 35 7.02 11.82 7.06
CA LYS A 35 5.69 12.22 6.59
C LYS A 35 5.67 12.57 5.10
N GLY A 36 6.71 13.24 4.60
CA GLY A 36 6.86 13.56 3.18
C GLY A 36 7.00 12.30 2.32
N GLU A 37 7.88 11.39 2.71
CA GLU A 37 8.09 10.12 2.01
C GLU A 37 6.84 9.24 1.99
N ILE A 38 6.10 9.17 3.11
CA ILE A 38 4.83 8.42 3.19
C ILE A 38 3.76 9.03 2.28
N MET A 39 3.68 10.37 2.19
CA MET A 39 2.78 11.03 1.25
C MET A 39 3.14 10.73 -0.20
N PHE A 40 4.44 10.75 -0.54
CA PHE A 40 4.93 10.41 -1.86
C PHE A 40 4.59 8.96 -2.23
N LEU A 41 4.91 8.00 -1.36
CA LEU A 41 4.59 6.59 -1.57
C LEU A 41 3.09 6.35 -1.76
N LYS A 42 2.24 7.00 -0.95
CA LYS A 42 0.78 6.91 -1.08
C LYS A 42 0.29 7.39 -2.47
N ALA A 43 0.86 8.48 -2.99
CA ALA A 43 0.51 8.99 -4.30
C ALA A 43 0.92 8.06 -5.45
N GLU A 44 2.11 7.44 -5.36
CA GLU A 44 2.57 6.45 -6.35
C GLU A 44 1.66 5.21 -6.35
N LEU A 45 1.25 4.72 -5.18
CA LEU A 45 0.34 3.58 -5.06
C LEU A 45 -1.07 3.90 -5.59
N GLU A 46 -1.57 5.12 -5.38
CA GLU A 46 -2.83 5.58 -5.96
C GLU A 46 -2.77 5.60 -7.50
N SER A 47 -1.64 6.02 -8.07
CA SER A 47 -1.39 5.97 -9.52
C SER A 47 -1.40 4.54 -10.06
N MET A 48 -0.70 3.62 -9.39
CA MET A 48 -0.68 2.20 -9.75
C MET A 48 -2.08 1.55 -9.63
N ARG A 49 -2.86 1.93 -8.60
CA ARG A 49 -4.24 1.46 -8.44
C ARG A 49 -5.13 1.93 -9.59
N ALA A 50 -5.01 3.19 -10.00
CA ALA A 50 -5.74 3.73 -11.15
C ALA A 50 -5.37 3.02 -12.46
N PHE A 51 -4.09 2.65 -12.63
CA PHE A 51 -3.67 1.81 -13.76
C PHE A 51 -4.37 0.44 -13.74
N LEU A 52 -4.43 -0.23 -12.59
CA LEU A 52 -5.11 -1.52 -12.46
C LEU A 52 -6.62 -1.41 -12.69
N GLU A 53 -7.26 -0.35 -12.21
CA GLU A 53 -8.69 -0.05 -12.46
C GLU A 53 -8.95 0.08 -13.97
N ARG A 54 -8.13 0.87 -14.67
CA ARG A 54 -8.23 1.01 -16.13
C ARG A 54 -8.08 -0.32 -16.87
N MET A 55 -7.24 -1.22 -16.38
CA MET A 55 -7.05 -2.54 -16.98
C MET A 55 -8.19 -3.52 -16.67
N SER A 56 -8.85 -3.36 -15.53
CA SER A 56 -10.05 -4.13 -15.19
C SER A 56 -11.29 -3.67 -15.96
N GLU A 57 -11.34 -2.40 -16.36
CA GLU A 57 -12.48 -1.81 -17.10
C GLU A 57 -12.34 -1.94 -18.63
N ALA A 58 -11.20 -2.41 -19.13
CA ALA A 58 -10.95 -2.57 -20.54
C ALA A 58 -11.85 -3.67 -21.14
N GLU A 59 -12.56 -3.36 -22.24
CA GLU A 59 -13.37 -4.33 -22.98
C GLU A 59 -12.51 -5.34 -23.76
N GLU A 60 -11.28 -4.94 -24.11
CA GLU A 60 -10.30 -5.78 -24.78
C GLU A 60 -9.40 -6.49 -23.76
N GLU A 61 -9.02 -7.73 -24.08
CA GLU A 61 -8.13 -8.50 -23.22
C GLU A 61 -6.75 -7.82 -23.13
N PRO A 62 -6.21 -7.59 -21.91
CA PRO A 62 -4.94 -6.89 -21.76
C PRO A 62 -3.81 -7.64 -22.45
N ASP A 63 -2.92 -6.89 -23.10
CA ASP A 63 -1.75 -7.45 -23.77
C ASP A 63 -0.80 -8.15 -22.77
N LYS A 64 0.19 -8.87 -23.28
CA LYS A 64 1.14 -9.61 -22.44
C LYS A 64 1.90 -8.70 -21.47
N GLN A 65 2.20 -7.47 -21.87
CA GLN A 65 2.94 -6.52 -21.04
C GLN A 65 2.06 -6.03 -19.89
N ALA A 66 0.80 -5.68 -20.17
CA ALA A 66 -0.18 -5.28 -19.17
C ALA A 66 -0.43 -6.40 -18.15
N LYS A 67 -0.56 -7.65 -18.59
CA LYS A 67 -0.70 -8.82 -17.70
C LYS A 67 0.52 -9.03 -16.79
N LEU A 68 1.73 -8.82 -17.30
CA LEU A 68 2.96 -8.88 -16.49
C LEU A 68 2.96 -7.76 -15.44
N TRP A 69 2.65 -6.53 -15.85
CA TRP A 69 2.57 -5.38 -14.95
C TRP A 69 1.55 -5.58 -13.82
N THR A 70 0.38 -6.17 -14.09
CA THR A 70 -0.60 -6.49 -13.03
C THR A 70 -0.05 -7.43 -11.96
N ASN A 71 0.84 -8.36 -12.33
CA ASN A 71 1.50 -9.25 -11.37
C ASN A 71 2.61 -8.52 -10.63
N GLU A 72 3.45 -7.74 -11.32
CA GLU A 72 4.52 -6.96 -10.68
C GLU A 72 3.96 -5.97 -9.65
N VAL A 73 2.85 -5.28 -9.96
CA VAL A 73 2.20 -4.37 -9.02
C VAL A 73 1.65 -5.12 -7.81
N ARG A 74 1.14 -6.34 -7.98
CA ARG A 74 0.68 -7.18 -6.86
C ARG A 74 1.85 -7.55 -5.94
N ASP A 75 2.91 -8.08 -6.52
CA ASP A 75 4.06 -8.56 -5.75
C ASP A 75 4.73 -7.39 -5.01
N LEU A 76 4.87 -6.24 -5.68
CA LEU A 76 5.32 -4.99 -5.05
C LEU A 76 4.39 -4.52 -3.92
N SER A 77 3.07 -4.68 -4.07
CA SER A 77 2.12 -4.32 -3.01
C SER A 77 2.35 -5.13 -1.74
N TYR A 78 2.67 -6.42 -1.85
CA TYR A 78 3.00 -7.27 -0.71
C TYR A 78 4.33 -6.87 -0.07
N ASP A 79 5.37 -6.60 -0.87
CA ASP A 79 6.66 -6.13 -0.34
C ASP A 79 6.52 -4.81 0.46
N ILE A 80 5.66 -3.91 -0.02
CA ILE A 80 5.38 -2.64 0.66
C ILE A 80 4.51 -2.88 1.90
N GLU A 81 3.52 -3.76 1.84
CA GLU A 81 2.69 -4.12 2.98
C GLU A 81 3.55 -4.63 4.15
N ASP A 82 4.45 -5.58 3.89
CA ASP A 82 5.37 -6.13 4.87
C ASP A 82 6.26 -5.04 5.48
N SER A 83 6.78 -4.15 4.63
CA SER A 83 7.62 -3.02 5.06
C SER A 83 6.86 -2.03 5.94
N VAL A 84 5.59 -1.74 5.62
CA VAL A 84 4.73 -0.85 6.39
C VAL A 84 4.36 -1.48 7.72
N ASP A 85 4.10 -2.79 7.76
CA ASP A 85 3.80 -3.52 8.98
C ASP A 85 4.99 -3.57 9.93
N GLU A 86 6.18 -3.85 9.40
CA GLU A 86 7.42 -3.77 10.18
C GLU A 86 7.61 -2.36 10.76
N PHE A 87 7.39 -1.32 9.96
CA PHE A 87 7.48 0.07 10.44
C PHE A 87 6.46 0.37 11.55
N MET A 88 5.19 -0.04 11.38
CA MET A 88 4.16 0.14 12.40
C MET A 88 4.52 -0.56 13.70
N LEU A 89 4.95 -1.82 13.64
CA LEU A 89 5.40 -2.59 14.81
C LEU A 89 6.56 -1.91 15.53
N LEU A 90 7.54 -1.35 14.79
CA LEU A 90 8.64 -0.59 15.38
C LEU A 90 8.15 0.67 16.10
N VAL A 91 7.23 1.43 15.50
CA VAL A 91 6.70 2.64 16.13
C VAL A 91 5.87 2.30 17.39
N GLU A 92 5.09 1.21 17.36
CA GLU A 92 4.34 0.72 18.52
C GLU A 92 5.25 0.21 19.64
N CYS A 93 6.30 -0.54 19.29
CA CYS A 93 7.28 -1.06 20.24
C CYS A 93 8.08 0.08 20.91
N VAL A 94 8.49 1.10 20.15
CA VAL A 94 9.13 2.30 20.73
C VAL A 94 8.17 3.06 21.64
N GLY A 95 6.86 3.05 21.37
CA GLY A 95 5.82 3.63 22.24
C GLY A 95 5.64 2.91 23.58
N THR A 96 6.07 1.64 23.70
CA THR A 96 5.97 0.84 24.94
C THR A 96 7.27 0.81 25.76
N ASN A 97 8.39 1.33 25.24
CA ASN A 97 9.67 1.41 25.97
C ASN A 97 9.73 2.50 27.07
N LEU A 98 8.60 3.13 27.42
CA LEU A 98 8.48 4.02 28.57
C LEU A 98 7.70 3.43 29.75
N VAL A 99 7.18 2.19 29.64
CA VAL A 99 6.47 1.53 30.75
C VAL A 99 7.26 0.41 31.44
N ILE A 100 8.51 0.15 31.05
CA ILE A 100 9.43 -0.68 31.84
C ILE A 100 10.38 0.24 32.61
N SER A 101 9.82 0.95 33.58
CA SER A 101 10.57 1.45 34.74
C SER A 101 9.69 1.32 35.98
N ALA A 102 9.97 0.28 36.77
CA ALA A 102 9.74 0.22 38.21
C ALA A 102 10.70 -0.82 38.80
#